data_AF-A0A7S0IZY7-F1
#
_entry.id   AF-A0A7S0IZY7-F1
#
_cell.length_a   1.000
_cell.length_b   1.000
_cell.length_c   1.000
_cell.angle_alpha   90.00
_cell.angle_beta   90.00
_cell.angle_gamma   90.00
#
_symmetry.space_group_name_H-M   'P 1'
#
loop_
_entity.id
_entity.type
_entity.pdbx_description
1 polymer ?
#
loop_
_entity_poly.entity_id
_entity_poly.type
_entity_poly.pdbx_seq_one_letter_code
_entity_poly.pdbx_strand_id
1 'polypeptide(L)'
;MHPRLCALVSEMSYEGRLASHAAAAMRELRMPRDAPSLAQQQHPPLAPRRQTAPQEQATRAAADGSDEVRNLLTRRAGVQFVEVVHHQENTQSSPEEAETVAQLCDELLRTRLHSPDGERALRWEDVLLVAPYNAQVRLLTKRLPAAARVGTVDKFQGQEAPVVILCLCHSEFSDELLTDPRDGEGGAPSVHHDGGRGLSFVLNRNRLNVALSRAQCLAIVVASTKLAEASAKSIVQQRELNFLCRIRELGVANDLPEENGCVTTESFPNGPSCLASSRAPGGGG
;
A
#
# COMPACT_ATOMS: atom_id res chain seq x y z
N MET A 1 12.61 4.45 -6.96
CA MET A 1 11.16 4.57 -6.70
C MET A 1 10.56 5.73 -7.48
N HIS A 2 9.30 5.62 -7.90
CA HIS A 2 8.51 6.70 -8.50
C HIS A 2 8.43 7.93 -7.57
N PRO A 3 8.41 9.17 -8.09
CA PRO A 3 8.43 10.39 -7.26
C PRO A 3 7.36 10.44 -6.17
N ARG A 4 6.13 10.01 -6.49
CA ARG A 4 5.02 9.98 -5.53
C ARG A 4 5.26 9.05 -4.34
N LEU A 5 5.98 7.95 -4.54
CA LEU A 5 6.37 7.03 -3.47
C LEU A 5 7.62 7.53 -2.75
N CYS A 6 8.59 8.03 -3.52
CA CYS A 6 9.84 8.56 -2.99
C CYS A 6 9.60 9.74 -2.04
N ALA A 7 8.68 10.65 -2.36
CA ALA A 7 8.36 11.80 -1.52
C ALA A 7 7.93 11.36 -0.10
N LEU A 8 7.00 10.40 -0.01
CA LEU A 8 6.56 9.82 1.27
C LEU A 8 7.73 9.17 2.03
N VAL A 9 8.48 8.30 1.39
CA VAL A 9 9.61 7.60 2.03
C VAL A 9 10.68 8.61 2.47
N SER A 10 10.97 9.60 1.64
CA SER A 10 11.93 10.68 1.91
C SER A 10 11.52 11.50 3.13
N GLU A 11 10.27 11.96 3.18
CA GLU A 11 9.71 12.72 4.31
C GLU A 11 9.79 11.92 5.60
N MET A 12 9.24 10.70 5.60
CA MET A 12 9.06 9.91 6.82
C MET A 12 10.36 9.27 7.32
N SER A 13 11.29 8.95 6.42
CA SER A 13 12.49 8.17 6.77
C SER A 13 13.81 8.90 6.60
N TYR A 14 13.88 9.96 5.79
CA TYR A 14 15.14 10.60 5.39
C TYR A 14 15.12 12.13 5.47
N GLU A 15 14.15 12.72 6.16
CA GLU A 15 14.03 14.18 6.36
C GLU A 15 13.97 14.95 5.01
N GLY A 16 13.32 14.37 4.01
CA GLY A 16 13.14 14.98 2.70
C GLY A 16 14.38 14.96 1.80
N ARG A 17 15.45 14.25 2.16
CA ARG A 17 16.73 14.27 1.42
C ARG A 17 16.80 13.37 0.19
N LEU A 18 15.85 12.45 -0.01
CA LEU A 18 15.80 11.59 -1.19
C LEU A 18 15.05 12.25 -2.34
N ALA A 19 15.56 12.05 -3.56
CA ALA A 19 14.92 12.45 -4.80
C ALA A 19 14.90 11.28 -5.81
N SER A 20 13.87 11.25 -6.65
CA SER A 20 13.74 10.26 -7.72
C SER A 20 14.52 10.69 -8.96
N HIS A 21 15.19 9.72 -9.59
CA HIS A 21 15.71 9.89 -10.94
C HIS A 21 14.56 10.00 -11.96
N ALA A 22 14.74 10.79 -13.04
CA ALA A 22 13.70 11.03 -14.05
C ALA A 22 13.14 9.73 -14.65
N ALA A 23 13.99 8.73 -14.90
CA ALA A 23 13.57 7.43 -15.40
C ALA A 23 12.60 6.67 -14.46
N ALA A 24 12.63 6.94 -13.16
CA ALA A 24 11.71 6.33 -12.20
C ALA A 24 10.31 6.98 -12.25
N ALA A 25 10.20 8.22 -12.72
CA ALA A 25 8.92 8.91 -12.90
C ALA A 25 8.09 8.33 -14.07
N MET A 26 8.75 7.64 -15.01
CA MET A 26 8.08 6.98 -16.14
C MET A 26 7.43 5.63 -15.74
N ARG A 27 7.65 5.14 -14.52
CA ARG A 27 7.09 3.85 -14.08
C ARG A 27 5.70 4.05 -13.50
N GLU A 28 4.69 3.57 -14.21
CA GLU A 28 3.29 3.62 -13.79
C GLU A 28 2.50 2.41 -14.29
N LEU A 29 1.42 2.06 -13.58
CA LEU A 29 0.46 1.08 -14.04
C LEU A 29 -0.55 1.73 -15.00
N ARG A 30 -0.83 1.03 -16.10
CA ARG A 30 -1.94 1.28 -17.01
C ARG A 30 -3.06 0.30 -16.70
N MET A 31 -4.20 0.82 -16.24
CA MET A 31 -5.35 -0.01 -15.92
C MET A 31 -6.06 -0.41 -17.22
N PRO A 32 -6.78 -1.56 -17.24
CA PRO A 32 -7.52 -2.00 -18.41
C PRO A 32 -8.53 -0.96 -18.95
N ARG A 33 -9.07 -0.11 -18.07
CA ARG A 33 -10.01 0.96 -18.45
C ARG A 33 -9.36 2.11 -19.22
N ASP A 34 -8.03 2.20 -19.21
CA ASP A 34 -7.26 3.26 -19.87
C ASP A 34 -6.77 2.87 -21.26
N ALA A 35 -6.95 1.59 -21.63
CA ALA A 35 -6.71 1.19 -23.00
C ALA A 35 -7.81 1.84 -23.86
N PRO A 36 -7.47 2.59 -24.92
CA PRO A 36 -8.48 3.04 -25.87
C PRO A 36 -9.26 1.81 -26.30
N SER A 37 -10.59 1.88 -26.24
CA SER A 37 -11.48 0.77 -26.53
C SER A 37 -11.07 0.13 -27.86
N LEU A 38 -10.43 -1.03 -27.77
CA LEU A 38 -10.30 -1.95 -28.90
C LEU A 38 -11.67 -2.56 -29.11
N ALA A 39 -12.60 -1.76 -29.63
CA ALA A 39 -13.80 -2.27 -30.24
C ALA A 39 -13.40 -3.26 -31.33
N GLN A 40 -14.12 -4.39 -31.38
CA GLN A 40 -14.09 -5.40 -32.45
C GLN A 40 -12.96 -6.44 -32.39
N GLN A 41 -13.07 -7.41 -31.47
CA GLN A 41 -12.87 -8.81 -31.87
C GLN A 41 -14.13 -9.60 -31.54
N GLN A 42 -14.83 -9.96 -32.61
CA GLN A 42 -16.09 -10.68 -32.63
C GLN A 42 -15.93 -12.07 -31.99
N HIS A 43 -16.78 -12.39 -31.02
CA HIS A 43 -17.14 -13.77 -30.70
C HIS A 43 -18.59 -14.01 -31.13
N PRO A 44 -18.89 -15.14 -31.79
CA PRO A 44 -20.24 -15.44 -32.25
C PRO A 44 -21.16 -15.77 -31.06
N PRO A 45 -22.46 -15.40 -31.12
CA PRO A 45 -23.38 -15.64 -30.00
C PRO A 45 -23.76 -17.13 -29.88
N LEU A 46 -23.65 -17.66 -28.67
CA LEU A 46 -24.22 -18.95 -28.28
C LEU A 46 -25.75 -18.83 -28.17
N ALA A 47 -26.46 -19.83 -28.71
CA ALA A 47 -27.92 -19.91 -28.84
C ALA A 47 -28.68 -19.94 -27.49
N PRO A 48 -29.97 -19.54 -27.45
CA PRO A 48 -30.72 -19.41 -26.21
C PRO A 48 -31.22 -20.76 -25.68
N ARG A 49 -31.03 -21.03 -24.38
CA ARG A 49 -31.67 -22.15 -23.67
C ARG A 49 -33.02 -21.72 -23.08
N ARG A 50 -34.03 -22.55 -23.34
CA ARG A 50 -35.43 -22.44 -22.92
C ARG A 50 -35.61 -22.32 -21.40
N GLN A 51 -36.58 -21.49 -21.03
CA GLN A 51 -37.18 -21.40 -19.69
C GLN A 51 -38.13 -22.58 -19.44
N THR A 52 -38.10 -23.12 -18.22
CA THR A 52 -39.29 -23.65 -17.53
C THR A 52 -39.13 -23.39 -16.03
N ALA A 53 -39.99 -22.55 -15.47
CA ALA A 53 -40.29 -22.42 -14.03
C ALA A 53 -41.47 -23.39 -13.68
N PRO A 54 -41.90 -23.62 -12.41
CA PRO A 54 -42.09 -22.59 -11.38
C PRO A 54 -41.78 -22.95 -9.90
N GLN A 55 -41.54 -21.87 -9.14
CA GLN A 55 -41.94 -21.54 -7.75
C GLN A 55 -41.70 -22.52 -6.59
N GLU A 56 -40.91 -22.05 -5.62
CA GLU A 56 -41.27 -22.14 -4.19
C GLU A 56 -40.74 -20.91 -3.43
N GLN A 57 -41.65 -20.25 -2.69
CA GLN A 57 -41.45 -19.03 -1.92
C GLN A 57 -41.24 -19.37 -0.44
N ALA A 58 -40.14 -18.88 0.15
CA ALA A 58 -39.91 -18.61 1.58
C ALA A 58 -38.42 -18.25 1.71
N THR A 59 -37.93 -17.17 2.30
CA THR A 59 -38.42 -16.12 3.20
C THR A 59 -37.46 -14.93 3.04
N ARG A 60 -37.97 -13.70 3.02
CA ARG A 60 -37.20 -12.45 2.88
C ARG A 60 -36.96 -11.81 4.25
N ALA A 61 -35.70 -11.53 4.59
CA ALA A 61 -35.17 -10.40 5.38
C ALA A 61 -33.74 -10.76 5.85
N ALA A 62 -32.66 -10.03 5.63
CA ALA A 62 -32.39 -8.76 4.98
C ALA A 62 -30.97 -8.90 4.39
N ALA A 63 -30.84 -8.87 3.08
CA ALA A 63 -29.57 -8.78 2.37
C ALA A 63 -29.65 -7.53 1.51
N ASP A 64 -29.25 -6.41 2.10
CA ASP A 64 -29.06 -5.15 1.40
C ASP A 64 -27.55 -4.91 1.32
N GLY A 65 -27.05 -4.75 0.10
CA GLY A 65 -25.63 -4.70 -0.20
C GLY A 65 -25.33 -5.31 -1.56
N SER A 66 -25.63 -4.54 -2.60
CA SER A 66 -25.26 -4.79 -3.99
C SER A 66 -23.82 -5.29 -4.17
N ASP A 67 -23.66 -6.39 -4.90
CA ASP A 67 -22.43 -6.84 -5.59
C ASP A 67 -22.00 -5.80 -6.66
N GLU A 68 -21.74 -4.56 -6.25
CA GLU A 68 -20.86 -3.70 -7.03
C GLU A 68 -19.46 -4.28 -6.91
N VAL A 69 -18.90 -4.78 -8.02
CA VAL A 69 -17.49 -5.19 -8.09
C VAL A 69 -16.64 -3.97 -7.76
N ARG A 70 -16.31 -3.82 -6.47
CA ARG A 70 -15.52 -2.71 -5.96
C ARG A 70 -14.09 -2.94 -6.41
N ASN A 71 -13.64 -2.14 -7.38
CA ASN A 71 -12.27 -2.21 -7.87
C ASN A 71 -11.33 -1.76 -6.74
N LEU A 72 -10.51 -2.68 -6.23
CA LEU A 72 -9.63 -2.41 -5.09
C LEU A 72 -8.45 -1.55 -5.50
N LEU A 73 -7.95 -1.71 -6.73
CA LEU A 73 -6.83 -0.97 -7.30
C LEU A 73 -7.30 0.36 -7.87
N THR A 74 -6.87 1.45 -7.25
CA THR A 74 -7.31 2.82 -7.58
C THR A 74 -6.18 3.76 -7.98
N ARG A 75 -4.92 3.31 -7.85
CA ARG A 75 -3.73 4.12 -8.15
C ARG A 75 -2.79 3.46 -9.14
N ARG A 76 -2.15 4.30 -9.95
CA ARG A 76 -1.16 3.89 -10.95
C ARG A 76 0.26 3.83 -10.41
N ALA A 77 0.59 4.68 -9.44
CA ALA A 77 1.90 4.81 -8.84
C ALA A 77 1.81 5.49 -7.47
N GLY A 78 2.89 5.46 -6.69
CA GLY A 78 2.94 6.04 -5.35
C GLY A 78 2.60 5.03 -4.26
N VAL A 79 1.78 5.45 -3.31
CA VAL A 79 1.27 4.60 -2.24
C VAL A 79 -0.25 4.45 -2.37
N GLN A 80 -0.78 3.27 -2.12
CA GLN A 80 -2.22 3.03 -1.97
C GLN A 80 -2.46 2.34 -0.62
N PHE A 81 -3.52 2.72 0.07
CA PHE A 81 -3.92 2.09 1.33
C PHE A 81 -5.28 1.43 1.12
N VAL A 82 -5.35 0.12 1.36
CA VAL A 82 -6.55 -0.69 1.21
C VAL A 82 -7.00 -1.12 2.60
N GLU A 83 -8.13 -0.58 3.00
CA GLU A 83 -8.75 -0.86 4.28
C GLU A 83 -9.49 -2.20 4.26
N VAL A 84 -9.23 -3.01 5.28
CA VAL A 84 -9.89 -4.31 5.46
C VAL A 84 -10.68 -4.29 6.77
N VAL A 85 -11.96 -4.66 6.69
CA VAL A 85 -12.77 -4.88 7.89
C VAL A 85 -12.48 -6.29 8.39
N HIS A 86 -12.01 -6.41 9.63
CA HIS A 86 -11.75 -7.71 10.24
C HIS A 86 -12.99 -8.14 11.03
N HIS A 87 -13.34 -9.42 10.90
CA HIS A 87 -14.47 -9.99 11.63
C HIS A 87 -14.03 -10.66 12.94
N GLN A 88 -12.72 -10.85 13.11
CA GLN A 88 -12.09 -11.46 14.27
C GLN A 88 -10.84 -10.68 14.69
N GLU A 89 -10.34 -10.95 15.89
CA GLU A 89 -9.08 -10.40 16.37
C GLU A 89 -7.89 -11.16 15.77
N ASN A 90 -7.26 -10.55 14.78
CA ASN A 90 -6.07 -11.04 14.11
C ASN A 90 -4.83 -10.36 14.70
N THR A 91 -3.82 -11.15 15.05
CA THR A 91 -2.56 -10.64 15.64
C THR A 91 -1.33 -10.94 14.79
N GLN A 92 -1.33 -12.07 14.06
CA GLN A 92 -0.17 -12.53 13.27
C GLN A 92 -0.54 -13.04 11.88
N SER A 93 -1.83 -13.19 11.62
CA SER A 93 -2.36 -13.58 10.32
C SER A 93 -3.81 -13.13 10.23
N SER A 94 -4.23 -12.66 9.06
CA SER A 94 -5.60 -12.30 8.74
C SER A 94 -6.01 -13.00 7.44
N PRO A 95 -7.00 -13.91 7.50
CA PRO A 95 -7.67 -14.44 6.32
C PRO A 95 -8.34 -13.36 5.47
N GLU A 96 -8.91 -12.34 6.10
CA GLU A 96 -9.57 -11.23 5.43
C GLU A 96 -8.57 -10.43 4.59
N GLU A 97 -7.43 -10.04 5.17
CA GLU A 97 -6.38 -9.35 4.39
C GLU A 97 -5.79 -10.27 3.32
N ALA A 98 -5.64 -11.57 3.58
CA ALA A 98 -5.16 -12.52 2.57
C ALA A 98 -6.10 -12.62 1.36
N GLU A 99 -7.42 -12.53 1.59
CA GLU A 99 -8.42 -12.50 0.53
C GLU A 99 -8.34 -11.20 -0.27
N THR A 100 -8.25 -10.05 0.40
CA THR A 100 -8.05 -8.75 -0.26
C THR A 100 -6.76 -8.73 -1.09
N VAL A 101 -5.67 -9.32 -0.59
CA VAL A 101 -4.41 -9.44 -1.33
C VAL A 101 -4.57 -10.30 -2.58
N ALA A 102 -5.34 -11.40 -2.52
CA ALA A 102 -5.60 -12.23 -3.70
C ALA A 102 -6.38 -11.45 -4.77
N GLN A 103 -7.43 -10.73 -4.38
CA GLN A 103 -8.22 -9.88 -5.28
C GLN A 103 -7.37 -8.76 -5.90
N LEU A 104 -6.52 -8.11 -5.12
CA LEU A 104 -5.56 -7.12 -5.63
C LEU A 104 -4.59 -7.72 -6.64
N CYS A 105 -4.07 -8.93 -6.40
CA CYS A 105 -3.20 -9.60 -7.35
C CYS A 105 -3.94 -9.88 -8.67
N ASP A 106 -5.18 -10.35 -8.60
CA ASP A 106 -6.00 -10.61 -9.80
C ASP A 106 -6.28 -9.35 -10.60
N GLU A 107 -6.49 -8.21 -9.95
CA GLU A 107 -6.64 -6.91 -10.61
C GLU A 107 -5.30 -6.44 -11.21
N LEU A 108 -4.22 -6.48 -10.44
CA LEU A 108 -2.88 -6.08 -10.86
C LEU A 108 -2.40 -6.85 -12.09
N LEU A 109 -2.63 -8.16 -12.15
CA LEU A 109 -2.20 -9.01 -13.27
C LEU A 109 -3.00 -8.76 -14.56
N ARG A 110 -4.10 -8.00 -14.49
CA ARG A 110 -4.82 -7.51 -15.67
C ARG A 110 -4.28 -6.17 -16.16
N THR A 111 -3.43 -5.50 -15.39
CA THR A 111 -2.82 -4.20 -15.76
C THR A 111 -1.58 -4.37 -16.62
N ARG A 112 -1.14 -3.26 -17.23
CA ARG A 112 0.15 -3.16 -17.91
C ARG A 112 1.09 -2.25 -17.14
N LEU A 113 2.36 -2.61 -17.08
CA LEU A 113 3.42 -1.77 -16.57
C LEU A 113 3.98 -0.92 -17.71
N HIS A 114 3.89 0.40 -17.58
CA HIS A 114 4.64 1.35 -18.39
C HIS A 114 6.00 1.62 -17.73
N SER A 115 7.06 1.58 -18.51
CA SER A 115 8.44 1.77 -18.03
C SER A 115 9.32 2.35 -19.14
N PRO A 116 10.55 2.79 -18.84
CA PRO A 116 11.49 3.29 -19.86
C PRO A 116 11.78 2.27 -20.97
N ASP A 117 11.67 0.97 -20.67
CA ASP A 117 11.93 -0.13 -21.60
C ASP A 117 10.70 -0.48 -22.46
N GLY A 118 9.58 0.25 -22.27
CA GLY A 118 8.31 0.04 -22.97
C GLY A 118 7.20 -0.46 -22.06
N GLU A 119 6.09 -0.86 -22.69
CA GLU A 119 4.87 -1.29 -22.02
C GLU A 119 4.64 -2.80 -22.17
N ARG A 120 4.40 -3.49 -21.05
CA ARG A 120 4.12 -4.93 -21.03
C ARG A 120 3.10 -5.30 -19.97
N ALA A 121 2.47 -6.46 -20.10
CA ALA A 121 1.61 -7.00 -19.05
C ALA A 121 2.40 -7.19 -17.74
N LEU A 122 1.75 -6.90 -16.61
CA LEU A 122 2.30 -7.16 -15.29
C LEU A 122 2.30 -8.68 -15.03
N ARG A 123 3.35 -9.20 -14.40
CA ARG A 123 3.53 -10.63 -14.09
C ARG A 123 3.72 -10.84 -12.60
N TRP A 124 3.61 -12.08 -12.14
CA TRP A 124 3.86 -12.45 -10.74
C TRP A 124 5.26 -12.06 -10.24
N GLU A 125 6.27 -12.11 -11.11
CA GLU A 125 7.64 -11.68 -10.81
C GLU A 125 7.73 -10.16 -10.51
N ASP A 126 6.76 -9.37 -10.96
CA ASP A 126 6.71 -7.92 -10.76
C ASP A 126 6.03 -7.50 -9.46
N VAL A 127 5.52 -8.47 -8.68
CA VAL A 127 4.80 -8.24 -7.43
C VAL A 127 5.54 -8.89 -6.28
N LEU A 128 5.92 -8.10 -5.29
CA LEU A 128 6.47 -8.56 -4.03
C LEU A 128 5.42 -8.49 -2.93
N LEU A 129 5.14 -9.61 -2.28
CA LEU A 129 4.17 -9.72 -1.19
C LEU A 129 4.92 -9.84 0.14
N VAL A 130 4.75 -8.83 0.99
CA VAL A 130 5.48 -8.67 2.23
C VAL A 130 4.52 -8.72 3.41
N ALA A 131 4.85 -9.52 4.44
CA ALA A 131 4.12 -9.51 5.69
C ALA A 131 5.09 -9.52 6.90
N PRO A 132 4.77 -8.87 8.03
CA PRO A 132 5.64 -8.88 9.21
C PRO A 132 5.85 -10.28 9.80
N TYR A 133 4.79 -11.12 9.76
CA TYR A 133 4.78 -12.41 10.44
C TYR A 133 4.83 -13.59 9.47
N ASN A 134 5.61 -14.61 9.85
CA ASN A 134 5.66 -15.89 9.13
C ASN A 134 4.30 -16.61 9.08
N ALA A 135 3.40 -16.36 10.05
CA ALA A 135 2.05 -16.92 10.02
C ALA A 135 1.25 -16.38 8.81
N GLN A 136 1.27 -15.06 8.60
CA GLN A 136 0.65 -14.46 7.40
C GLN A 136 1.35 -14.88 6.11
N VAL A 137 2.69 -14.97 6.08
CA VAL A 137 3.42 -15.49 4.91
C VAL A 137 2.91 -16.88 4.53
N ARG A 138 2.79 -17.81 5.51
CA ARG A 138 2.26 -19.16 5.25
C ARG A 138 0.82 -19.13 4.74
N LEU A 139 -0.02 -18.23 5.25
CA LEU A 139 -1.40 -18.09 4.81
C LEU A 139 -1.48 -17.62 3.35
N LEU A 140 -0.74 -16.56 3.02
CA LEU A 140 -0.64 -16.05 1.65
C LEU A 140 -0.06 -17.09 0.69
N THR A 141 1.01 -17.80 1.08
CA THR A 141 1.58 -18.88 0.24
C THR A 141 0.61 -20.03 -0.01
N LYS A 142 -0.30 -20.33 0.93
CA LYS A 142 -1.35 -21.35 0.72
C LYS A 142 -2.47 -20.85 -0.20
N ARG A 143 -2.78 -19.55 -0.16
CA ARG A 143 -3.89 -18.95 -0.92
C ARG A 143 -3.50 -18.64 -2.36
N LEU A 144 -2.25 -18.25 -2.59
CA LEU A 144 -1.76 -17.75 -3.87
C LEU A 144 -1.02 -18.84 -4.66
N PRO A 145 -0.90 -18.71 -5.99
CA PRO A 145 -0.16 -19.68 -6.80
C PRO A 145 1.33 -19.69 -6.46
N ALA A 146 2.01 -20.78 -6.81
CA ALA A 146 3.45 -20.96 -6.54
C ALA A 146 4.36 -19.90 -7.18
N ALA A 147 3.87 -19.18 -8.19
CA ALA A 147 4.59 -18.05 -8.81
C ALA A 147 4.65 -16.80 -7.91
N ALA A 148 3.79 -16.70 -6.89
CA ALA A 148 3.73 -15.53 -6.01
C ALA A 148 4.97 -15.42 -5.11
N ARG A 149 5.61 -14.24 -5.12
CA ARG A 149 6.79 -13.96 -4.31
C ARG A 149 6.38 -13.45 -2.92
N VAL A 150 6.19 -14.37 -1.98
CA VAL A 150 5.78 -14.07 -0.59
C VAL A 150 6.94 -14.21 0.40
N GLY A 151 7.05 -13.27 1.34
CA GLY A 151 8.10 -13.27 2.36
C GLY A 151 7.91 -12.25 3.46
N THR A 152 8.78 -12.34 4.46
CA THR A 152 8.94 -11.27 5.46
C THR A 152 9.78 -10.13 4.90
N VAL A 153 9.74 -8.98 5.55
CA VAL A 153 10.56 -7.80 5.18
C VAL A 153 12.04 -8.17 5.04
N ASP A 154 12.55 -9.02 5.95
CA ASP A 154 13.95 -9.43 5.99
C ASP A 154 14.34 -10.36 4.83
N LYS A 155 13.40 -11.14 4.31
CA LYS A 155 13.65 -12.07 3.19
C LYS A 155 13.91 -11.35 1.86
N PHE A 156 13.41 -10.13 1.72
CA PHE A 156 13.54 -9.33 0.49
C PHE A 156 14.56 -8.19 0.60
N GLN A 157 15.57 -8.34 1.46
CA GLN A 157 16.68 -7.40 1.48
C GLN A 157 17.38 -7.36 0.10
N GLY A 158 17.53 -6.14 -0.44
CA GLY A 158 18.15 -5.90 -1.74
C GLY A 158 17.30 -6.27 -2.97
N GLN A 159 16.07 -6.76 -2.78
CA GLN A 159 15.17 -7.07 -3.89
C GLN A 159 14.13 -5.98 -4.07
N GLU A 160 13.92 -5.55 -5.31
CA GLU A 160 12.88 -4.59 -5.69
C GLU A 160 11.93 -5.20 -6.71
N ALA A 161 10.75 -4.62 -6.83
CA ALA A 161 9.78 -4.96 -7.86
C ALA A 161 8.94 -3.75 -8.25
N PRO A 162 8.34 -3.74 -9.46
CA PRO A 162 7.38 -2.72 -9.86
C PRO A 162 6.31 -2.44 -8.79
N VAL A 163 5.74 -3.49 -8.21
CA VAL A 163 4.70 -3.39 -7.18
C VAL A 163 5.12 -4.15 -5.92
N VAL A 164 4.87 -3.54 -4.76
CA VAL A 164 4.94 -4.21 -3.46
C VAL A 164 3.57 -4.14 -2.80
N ILE A 165 3.12 -5.26 -2.22
CA ILE A 165 1.97 -5.29 -1.32
C ILE A 165 2.47 -5.63 0.08
N LEU A 166 2.26 -4.74 1.03
CA LEU A 166 2.53 -4.93 2.45
C LEU A 166 1.22 -5.26 3.17
N CYS A 167 1.13 -6.45 3.75
CA CYS A 167 -0.02 -6.94 4.50
C CYS A 167 0.31 -6.95 5.99
N LEU A 168 -0.33 -6.07 6.78
CA LEU A 168 0.01 -5.85 8.19
C LEU A 168 -0.58 -6.90 9.13
N CYS A 169 -1.65 -7.57 8.73
CA CYS A 169 -2.33 -8.72 9.33
C CYS A 169 -2.81 -8.58 10.79
N HIS A 170 -2.86 -7.34 11.30
CA HIS A 170 -3.24 -7.03 12.67
C HIS A 170 -4.55 -6.24 12.68
N SER A 171 -5.54 -6.68 13.49
CA SER A 171 -6.84 -5.98 13.61
C SER A 171 -6.69 -4.66 14.37
N GLU A 172 -6.25 -4.71 15.62
CA GLU A 172 -6.01 -3.55 16.48
C GLU A 172 -4.91 -3.87 17.48
N PHE A 173 -4.21 -2.87 18.02
CA PHE A 173 -3.27 -3.11 19.11
C PHE A 173 -3.97 -2.96 20.46
N SER A 174 -4.13 -4.08 21.17
CA SER A 174 -4.67 -4.09 22.53
C SER A 174 -3.69 -3.47 23.53
N ASP A 175 -4.20 -3.09 24.71
CA ASP A 175 -3.42 -2.38 25.73
C ASP A 175 -2.20 -3.18 26.24
N GLU A 176 -2.28 -4.51 26.21
CA GLU A 176 -1.17 -5.43 26.52
C GLU A 176 -0.08 -5.42 25.43
N LEU A 177 -0.46 -5.29 24.15
CA LEU A 177 0.47 -5.23 23.01
C LEU A 177 1.07 -3.83 22.79
N LEU A 178 0.50 -2.82 23.45
CA LEU A 178 1.01 -1.45 23.53
C LEU A 178 2.03 -1.27 24.66
N THR A 179 2.11 -2.20 25.60
CA THR A 179 3.01 -2.15 26.75
C THR A 179 4.20 -3.07 26.49
N ASP A 180 5.41 -2.56 26.23
CA ASP A 180 6.59 -3.44 26.26
C ASP A 180 6.79 -3.85 27.73
N PRO A 181 6.86 -5.15 28.08
CA PRO A 181 7.11 -5.59 29.44
C PRO A 181 8.38 -4.99 30.08
N ARG A 182 9.27 -4.43 29.27
CA ARG A 182 10.52 -3.77 29.69
C ARG A 182 10.41 -2.25 29.86
N ASP A 183 9.27 -1.64 29.48
CA ASP A 183 8.94 -0.23 29.73
C ASP A 183 8.44 -0.01 31.18
N GLY A 184 8.74 -0.93 32.10
CA GLY A 184 8.41 -0.81 33.53
C GLY A 184 8.90 0.52 34.13
N GLU A 185 8.17 1.00 35.14
CA GLU A 185 8.35 2.30 35.81
C GLU A 185 9.84 2.64 36.05
N GLY A 186 10.44 3.43 35.14
CA GLY A 186 11.82 3.93 35.26
C GLY A 186 12.89 3.26 34.38
N GLY A 187 12.54 2.31 33.52
CA GLY A 187 13.47 1.71 32.54
C GLY A 187 13.68 2.60 31.31
N ALA A 188 14.93 2.85 30.93
CA ALA A 188 15.24 3.52 29.66
C ALA A 188 14.64 2.73 28.47
N PRO A 189 14.11 3.41 27.44
CA PRO A 189 13.42 2.76 26.32
C PRO A 189 14.37 1.74 25.67
N SER A 190 14.00 0.47 25.77
CA SER A 190 14.82 -0.62 25.23
C SER A 190 14.65 -0.66 23.72
N VAL A 191 15.67 -0.20 22.99
CA VAL A 191 15.78 -0.29 21.53
C VAL A 191 16.01 -1.75 21.14
N HIS A 192 14.96 -2.58 21.18
CA HIS A 192 15.02 -3.96 20.71
C HIS A 192 14.07 -4.16 19.53
N HIS A 193 14.66 -4.31 18.35
CA HIS A 193 13.97 -4.38 17.06
C HIS A 193 13.41 -5.76 16.67
N ASP A 194 13.76 -6.85 17.38
CA ASP A 194 13.65 -8.20 16.79
C ASP A 194 12.99 -9.30 17.66
N GLY A 195 12.21 -8.97 18.69
CA GLY A 195 11.59 -10.01 19.54
C GLY A 195 10.21 -9.73 20.13
N GLY A 196 9.72 -8.50 20.09
CA GLY A 196 8.40 -8.14 20.65
C GLY A 196 7.27 -8.51 19.70
N ARG A 197 6.20 -9.11 20.21
CA ARG A 197 4.90 -9.16 19.53
C ARG A 197 4.15 -7.90 19.96
N GLY A 198 3.89 -6.96 19.06
CA GLY A 198 3.24 -5.70 19.42
C GLY A 198 3.40 -4.60 18.38
N LEU A 199 2.94 -3.39 18.73
CA LEU A 199 2.87 -2.24 17.82
C LEU A 199 4.21 -1.91 17.17
N SER A 200 5.27 -1.78 17.98
CA SER A 200 6.60 -1.37 17.50
C SER A 200 7.34 -2.44 16.67
N PHE A 201 6.83 -3.67 16.63
CA PHE A 201 7.30 -4.69 15.70
C PHE A 201 6.66 -4.54 14.32
N VAL A 202 5.34 -4.39 14.29
CA VAL A 202 4.56 -4.28 13.03
C VAL A 202 4.78 -2.93 12.36
N LEU A 203 4.71 -1.84 13.14
CA LEU A 203 4.83 -0.46 12.66
C LEU A 203 6.25 0.07 12.75
N ASN A 204 7.23 -0.82 12.90
CA ASN A 204 8.61 -0.44 12.99
C ASN A 204 9.02 0.41 11.79
N ARG A 205 9.48 1.65 12.02
CA ARG A 205 9.86 2.57 10.95
C ARG A 205 10.87 1.96 9.97
N ASN A 206 11.88 1.24 10.46
CA ASN A 206 12.88 0.64 9.58
C ASN A 206 12.28 -0.46 8.70
N ARG A 207 11.38 -1.29 9.25
CA ARG A 207 10.70 -2.36 8.50
C ARG A 207 9.72 -1.80 7.48
N LEU A 208 8.92 -0.78 7.85
CA LEU A 208 8.03 -0.09 6.93
C LEU A 208 8.80 0.59 5.80
N ASN A 209 9.88 1.31 6.13
CA ASN A 209 10.75 1.94 5.14
C ASN A 209 11.34 0.89 4.17
N VAL A 210 11.88 -0.20 4.69
CA VAL A 210 12.42 -1.28 3.84
C VAL A 210 11.33 -1.87 2.95
N ALA A 211 10.14 -2.16 3.48
CA ALA A 211 9.04 -2.72 2.70
C ALA A 211 8.58 -1.77 1.58
N LEU A 212 8.27 -0.51 1.92
CA LEU A 212 7.80 0.49 0.96
C LEU A 212 8.86 0.82 -0.09
N SER A 213 10.14 0.92 0.32
CA SER A 213 11.22 1.25 -0.60
C SER A 213 11.54 0.18 -1.64
N ARG A 214 11.02 -1.05 -1.47
CA ARG A 214 11.16 -2.12 -2.48
C ARG A 214 10.27 -1.90 -3.71
N ALA A 215 9.27 -1.02 -3.63
CA ALA A 215 8.40 -0.72 -4.75
C ALA A 215 9.07 0.29 -5.69
N GLN A 216 9.19 -0.06 -6.96
CA GLN A 216 9.69 0.86 -7.97
C GLN A 216 8.61 1.85 -8.41
N CYS A 217 7.35 1.42 -8.46
CA CYS A 217 6.22 2.20 -8.97
C CYS A 217 5.14 2.41 -7.90
N LEU A 218 4.54 1.32 -7.41
CA LEU A 218 3.38 1.34 -6.52
C LEU A 218 3.63 0.47 -5.27
N ALA A 219 3.42 1.05 -4.10
CA ALA A 219 3.36 0.31 -2.83
C ALA A 219 1.90 0.29 -2.35
N ILE A 220 1.35 -0.90 -2.11
CA ILE A 220 -0.01 -1.08 -1.59
C ILE A 220 0.11 -1.57 -0.16
N VAL A 221 -0.51 -0.87 0.79
CA VAL A 221 -0.59 -1.27 2.19
C VAL A 221 -2.00 -1.78 2.45
N VAL A 222 -2.11 -3.05 2.84
CA VAL A 222 -3.35 -3.71 3.23
C VAL A 222 -3.33 -3.83 4.75
N ALA A 223 -4.33 -3.24 5.40
CA ALA A 223 -4.39 -3.19 6.85
C ALA A 223 -5.82 -2.98 7.36
N SER A 224 -6.04 -3.34 8.62
CA SER A 224 -7.32 -3.07 9.29
C SER A 224 -7.63 -1.57 9.37
N THR A 225 -8.91 -1.23 9.24
CA THR A 225 -9.42 0.14 9.47
C THR A 225 -9.07 0.68 10.85
N LYS A 226 -9.07 -0.19 11.87
CA LYS A 226 -8.84 0.17 13.27
C LYS A 226 -7.37 0.39 13.62
N LEU A 227 -6.44 -0.04 12.76
CA LEU A 227 -5.02 -0.06 13.11
C LEU A 227 -4.45 1.36 13.30
N ALA A 228 -4.99 2.33 12.55
CA ALA A 228 -4.61 3.74 12.65
C ALA A 228 -5.27 4.46 13.86
N GLU A 229 -6.18 3.81 14.57
CA GLU A 229 -6.92 4.37 15.71
C GLU A 229 -6.28 4.03 17.06
N ALA A 230 -5.19 3.24 17.06
CA ALA A 230 -4.52 2.81 18.28
C ALA A 230 -3.98 4.01 19.09
N SER A 231 -4.02 3.89 20.41
CA SER A 231 -3.44 4.86 21.34
C SER A 231 -1.95 4.56 21.54
N ALA A 232 -1.07 5.53 21.25
CA ALA A 232 0.34 5.39 21.58
C ALA A 232 0.62 5.78 23.04
N LYS A 233 1.41 4.95 23.73
CA LYS A 233 1.86 5.14 25.11
C LYS A 233 3.24 5.80 25.22
N SER A 234 3.96 5.96 24.10
CA SER A 234 5.28 6.61 24.06
C SER A 234 5.47 7.46 22.81
N ILE A 235 6.47 8.36 22.84
CA ILE A 235 6.87 9.18 21.68
C ILE A 235 7.32 8.31 20.51
N VAL A 236 7.95 7.16 20.78
CA VAL A 236 8.37 6.21 19.74
C VAL A 236 7.14 5.63 19.04
N GLN A 237 6.17 5.12 19.81
CA GLN A 237 4.92 4.58 19.26
C GLN A 237 4.09 5.66 18.53
N GLN A 238 4.07 6.89 19.05
CA GLN A 238 3.45 8.04 18.36
C GLN A 238 4.04 8.25 16.97
N ARG A 239 5.37 8.16 16.82
CA ARG A 239 6.05 8.29 15.52
C ARG A 239 5.73 7.13 14.58
N GLU A 240 5.66 5.90 15.10
CA GLU A 240 5.30 4.71 14.33
C GLU A 240 3.86 4.76 13.81
N LEU A 241 2.92 5.15 14.67
CA LEU A 241 1.53 5.38 14.27
C LEU A 241 1.40 6.54 13.29
N ASN A 242 2.10 7.66 13.50
CA ASN A 242 2.08 8.78 12.56
C ASN A 242 2.52 8.32 11.17
N PHE A 243 3.53 7.45 11.06
CA PHE A 243 3.92 6.87 9.78
C PHE A 243 2.78 6.08 9.12
N LEU A 244 2.10 5.20 9.86
CA LEU A 244 0.92 4.49 9.33
C LEU A 244 -0.19 5.46 8.91
N CYS A 245 -0.52 6.45 9.74
CA CYS A 245 -1.54 7.45 9.46
C CYS A 245 -1.21 8.25 8.19
N ARG A 246 0.05 8.62 7.98
CA ARG A 246 0.50 9.34 6.78
C ARG A 246 0.40 8.47 5.52
N ILE A 247 0.77 7.19 5.60
CA ILE A 247 0.58 6.22 4.51
C ILE A 247 -0.91 6.13 4.16
N ARG A 248 -1.78 6.01 5.16
CA ARG A 248 -3.24 5.93 4.98
C ARG A 248 -3.80 7.21 4.35
N GLU A 249 -3.46 8.38 4.89
CA GLU A 249 -3.90 9.68 4.38
C GLU A 249 -3.57 9.85 2.89
N LEU A 250 -2.33 9.55 2.48
CA LEU A 250 -1.91 9.67 1.08
C LEU A 250 -2.40 8.53 0.19
N GLY A 251 -2.76 7.39 0.79
CA GLY A 251 -3.07 6.14 0.09
C GLY A 251 -4.55 5.87 -0.14
N VAL A 252 -5.46 6.54 0.61
CA VAL A 252 -6.92 6.44 0.42
C VAL A 252 -7.43 7.39 -0.67
N ALA A 253 -6.64 8.39 -1.06
CA ALA A 253 -6.99 9.33 -2.13
C ALA A 253 -6.97 8.67 -3.52
N ASN A 254 -8.11 8.68 -4.22
CA ASN A 254 -8.27 8.15 -5.58
C ASN A 254 -7.48 9.00 -6.60
N ASP A 255 -6.71 8.35 -7.48
CA ASP A 255 -6.15 9.00 -8.68
C ASP A 255 -6.90 8.51 -9.93
N LEU A 256 -8.19 8.78 -10.03
CA LEU A 256 -8.95 8.68 -11.28
C LEU A 256 -10.09 9.73 -11.25
N PRO A 257 -10.32 10.61 -12.27
CA PRO A 257 -9.57 10.88 -13.52
C PRO A 257 -9.24 12.38 -13.77
N GLU A 258 -8.50 12.68 -14.85
CA GLU A 258 -8.81 13.79 -15.79
C GLU A 258 -8.61 13.24 -17.20
N GLU A 259 -9.71 13.05 -17.93
CA GLU A 259 -9.69 13.07 -19.38
C GLU A 259 -9.56 14.53 -19.83
N ASN A 260 -8.59 14.78 -20.71
CA ASN A 260 -8.21 16.05 -21.33
C ASN A 260 -7.15 16.88 -20.60
N GLY A 261 -6.03 17.07 -21.29
CA GLY A 261 -5.16 18.20 -21.08
C GLY A 261 -3.80 17.81 -20.52
N CYS A 262 -2.79 17.91 -21.38
CA CYS A 262 -1.45 18.26 -20.96
C CYS A 262 -1.54 19.41 -19.93
N VAL A 263 -1.24 19.13 -18.66
CA VAL A 263 -1.03 20.19 -17.66
C VAL A 263 0.39 20.05 -17.13
N THR A 264 1.13 21.10 -17.46
CA THR A 264 2.47 21.43 -17.01
C THR A 264 2.60 21.39 -15.49
N THR A 265 3.80 21.04 -15.04
CA THR A 265 4.29 21.18 -13.67
C THR A 265 3.84 22.49 -13.01
N GLU A 266 2.90 22.43 -12.08
CA GLU A 266 2.66 23.50 -11.12
C GLU A 266 2.93 22.98 -9.69
N SER A 267 4.09 23.40 -9.19
CA SER A 267 4.25 24.09 -7.90
C SER A 267 3.55 23.51 -6.68
N PHE A 268 4.26 22.66 -5.94
CA PHE A 268 3.96 22.40 -4.52
C PHE A 268 4.15 23.68 -3.70
N PRO A 269 3.21 24.09 -2.83
CA PRO A 269 3.36 25.29 -2.02
C PRO A 269 4.31 25.05 -0.83
N ASN A 270 5.42 25.78 -0.88
CA ASN A 270 6.18 26.38 0.23
C ASN A 270 6.38 25.58 1.54
N GLY A 271 7.58 25.00 1.68
CA GLY A 271 8.29 24.91 2.96
C GLY A 271 9.09 26.20 3.25
N PRO A 272 9.47 26.47 4.50
CA PRO A 272 9.81 27.82 4.98
C PRO A 272 11.14 28.32 4.41
N SER A 273 11.15 29.57 3.95
CA SER A 273 12.36 30.24 3.47
C SER A 273 13.36 30.44 4.60
N CYS A 274 14.47 29.71 4.55
CA CYS A 274 15.70 30.10 5.24
C CYS A 274 16.22 31.39 4.59
N LEU A 275 15.98 32.54 5.22
CA LEU A 275 16.68 33.78 4.90
C LEU A 275 18.09 33.71 5.49
N ALA A 276 19.04 33.30 4.67
CA ALA A 276 20.46 33.51 4.93
C ALA A 276 21.12 34.22 3.74
N SER A 277 21.48 35.48 4.00
CA SER A 277 22.77 36.09 3.68
C SER A 277 22.99 36.88 2.38
N SER A 278 23.45 38.11 2.63
CA SER A 278 24.57 38.81 1.98
C SER A 278 24.34 39.71 0.77
N ARG A 279 24.74 40.98 0.94
CA ARG A 279 25.71 41.77 0.14
C ARG A 279 25.50 43.25 0.49
N ALA A 280 26.46 44.16 0.51
CA ALA A 280 27.93 44.22 0.40
C ALA A 280 28.29 45.72 0.69
N PRO A 281 29.57 46.14 0.69
CA PRO A 281 29.99 47.44 1.19
C PRO A 281 29.84 48.55 0.14
N GLY A 282 29.67 49.79 0.61
CA GLY A 282 29.76 50.99 -0.23
C GLY A 282 30.45 52.11 0.55
N GLY A 283 31.62 52.53 0.08
CA GLY A 283 32.33 53.70 0.60
C GLY A 283 32.06 54.97 -0.22
N GLY A 284 32.45 56.11 0.34
CA GLY A 284 32.71 57.36 -0.36
C GLY A 284 31.61 58.42 -0.22
N GLY A 285 31.94 59.51 0.49
CA GLY A 285 31.14 60.74 0.61
C GLY A 285 31.26 61.36 1.98
#